data_AF-A0A2S9FW11-F1
#
_entry.id   AF-A0A2S9FW11-F1
#
_cell.length_a   1.000
_cell.length_b   1.000
_cell.length_c   1.000
_cell.angle_alpha   90.00
_cell.angle_beta   90.00
_cell.angle_gamma   90.00
#
_symmetry.space_group_name_H-M   'P 1'
#
loop_
_entity.id
_entity.type
_entity.pdbx_description
1 polymer ?
#
loop_
_entity_poly.entity_id
_entity_poly.type
_entity_poly.pdbx_seq_one_letter_code
_entity_poly.pdbx_strand_id
1 'polypeptide(L)'
;LLRLAPAAQTMLNGGRLEVHDAVSAQLARTLLDATVAHPRPLGGPSHRDVTVVVPVRDNPTGLVRLVSALRGLKVVIVDDGSTIP
;
A
#
# COMPACT_ATOMS: atom_id res chain seq x y z
N LEU A 1 19.08 -15.62 -11.28
CA LEU A 1 19.39 -14.36 -12.02
C LEU A 1 18.22 -14.04 -12.93
N LEU A 2 17.55 -12.90 -12.72
CA LEU A 2 16.50 -12.42 -13.61
C LEU A 2 17.13 -11.94 -14.93
N ARG A 3 16.56 -12.31 -16.08
CA ARG A 3 16.99 -11.84 -17.39
C ARG A 3 15.87 -11.02 -18.03
N LEU A 4 16.20 -9.82 -18.46
CA LEU A 4 15.28 -8.91 -19.14
C LEU A 4 15.53 -8.95 -20.65
N ALA A 5 14.45 -8.93 -21.43
CA ALA A 5 14.52 -8.72 -22.88
C ALA A 5 15.15 -7.34 -23.18
N PRO A 6 15.86 -7.15 -24.30
CA PRO A 6 16.53 -5.89 -24.62
C PRO A 6 15.62 -4.65 -24.52
N ALA A 7 14.37 -4.76 -25.01
CA ALA A 7 13.38 -3.68 -24.92
C ALA A 7 13.03 -3.31 -23.46
N ALA A 8 12.98 -4.30 -22.55
CA ALA A 8 12.73 -4.04 -21.14
C ALA A 8 13.94 -3.40 -20.45
N GLN A 9 15.17 -3.68 -20.92
CA GLN A 9 16.38 -3.05 -20.38
C GLN A 9 16.43 -1.56 -20.72
N THR A 10 15.98 -1.15 -21.91
CA THR A 10 15.95 0.28 -22.30
C THR A 10 14.89 1.08 -21.55
N MET A 11 13.93 0.42 -20.91
CA MET A 11 12.92 1.05 -20.06
C MET A 11 13.40 1.31 -18.63
N LEU A 12 14.57 0.77 -18.26
CA LEU A 12 15.17 0.99 -16.95
C LEU A 12 16.17 2.14 -16.99
N ASN A 13 16.00 3.10 -16.09
CA ASN A 13 16.97 4.16 -15.83
C ASN A 13 17.53 4.02 -14.41
N GLY A 14 18.82 3.68 -14.28
CA GLY A 14 19.45 3.49 -12.97
C GLY A 14 18.77 2.42 -12.10
N GLY A 15 18.21 1.38 -12.73
CA GLY A 15 17.46 0.32 -12.04
C GLY A 15 16.02 0.69 -11.66
N ARG A 16 15.52 1.85 -12.11
CA ARG A 16 14.13 2.27 -11.94
C ARG A 16 13.35 2.11 -13.22
N LEU A 17 12.14 1.56 -13.09
CA LEU A 17 11.13 1.56 -14.13
C LEU A 17 10.09 2.63 -13.77
N GLU A 18 9.87 3.58 -14.67
CA GLU A 18 8.74 4.51 -14.56
C GLU A 18 7.55 3.95 -15.33
N VAL A 19 6.37 4.00 -14.72
CA VAL A 19 5.12 3.52 -15.34
C VAL A 19 4.38 4.71 -15.91
N HIS A 20 4.37 4.83 -17.24
CA HIS A 20 3.74 5.95 -17.96
C HIS A 20 2.83 5.49 -19.11
N ASP A 21 2.82 4.20 -19.44
CA ASP A 21 1.99 3.60 -20.49
C ASP A 21 1.68 2.11 -20.19
N ALA A 22 0.94 1.47 -21.09
CA ALA A 22 0.54 0.07 -20.92
C ALA A 22 1.72 -0.92 -20.92
N VAL A 23 2.78 -0.64 -21.69
CA VAL A 23 3.93 -1.54 -21.82
C VAL A 23 4.79 -1.49 -20.56
N SER A 24 5.07 -0.29 -20.05
CA SER A 24 5.76 -0.08 -18.77
C SER A 24 4.95 -0.61 -17.60
N ALA A 25 3.63 -0.47 -17.63
CA ALA A 25 2.74 -1.07 -16.62
C ALA A 25 2.80 -2.60 -16.63
N GLN A 26 2.80 -3.23 -17.80
CA GLN A 26 2.90 -4.69 -17.92
C GLN A 26 4.25 -5.19 -17.39
N LEU A 27 5.35 -4.55 -17.78
CA LEU A 27 6.68 -4.90 -17.26
C LEU A 27 6.75 -4.72 -15.74
N ALA A 28 6.24 -3.61 -15.21
CA ALA A 28 6.17 -3.37 -13.78
C ALA A 28 5.37 -4.48 -13.07
N ARG A 29 4.22 -4.88 -13.62
CA ARG A 29 3.41 -5.96 -13.07
C ARG A 29 4.17 -7.27 -13.02
N THR A 30 4.85 -7.66 -14.10
CA THR A 30 5.67 -8.87 -14.14
C THR A 30 6.79 -8.84 -13.09
N LEU A 31 7.47 -7.70 -12.92
CA LEU A 31 8.53 -7.58 -11.92
C LEU A 31 8.00 -7.61 -10.47
N LEU A 32 6.81 -7.07 -10.24
CA LEU A 32 6.13 -7.12 -8.94
C LEU A 32 5.65 -8.52 -8.60
N ASP A 33 5.02 -9.21 -9.56
CA ASP A 33 4.54 -10.59 -9.40
C ASP A 33 5.72 -11.55 -9.14
N ALA A 34 6.87 -11.30 -9.75
CA ALA A 34 8.11 -12.03 -9.50
C ALA A 34 8.84 -11.60 -8.21
N THR A 35 8.32 -10.62 -7.45
CA THR A 35 8.90 -10.09 -6.20
C THR A 35 10.31 -9.49 -6.34
N VAL A 36 10.69 -9.08 -7.56
CA VAL A 36 12.02 -8.51 -7.87
C VAL A 36 12.01 -6.99 -8.02
N ALA A 37 10.83 -6.37 -8.01
CA ALA A 37 10.68 -4.91 -7.95
C ALA A 37 10.00 -4.47 -6.65
N HIS A 38 10.41 -3.30 -6.16
CA HIS A 38 9.82 -2.65 -5.00
C HIS A 38 9.17 -1.34 -5.46
N PRO A 39 7.84 -1.17 -5.36
CA PRO A 39 7.19 0.09 -5.71
C PRO A 39 7.79 1.26 -4.92
N ARG A 40 8.03 2.37 -5.61
CA ARG A 40 8.45 3.65 -5.01
C ARG A 40 7.47 4.73 -5.45
N PRO A 41 6.30 4.83 -4.81
CA PRO A 41 5.35 5.90 -5.12
C PRO A 41 6.05 7.26 -4.96
N LEU A 42 5.87 8.16 -5.93
CA LEU A 42 6.42 9.52 -5.87
C LEU A 42 5.82 10.33 -4.72
N GLY A 43 4.65 9.91 -4.23
CA GLY A 43 3.97 10.42 -3.06
C GLY A 43 2.70 9.63 -2.81
N GLY A 44 2.01 9.97 -1.73
CA GLY A 44 0.67 9.49 -1.42
C GLY A 44 -0.16 10.64 -0.85
N PRO A 45 -1.48 10.42 -0.65
CA PRO A 45 -2.29 11.35 0.11
C PRO A 45 -1.59 11.72 1.43
N SER A 46 -1.73 12.97 1.85
CA SER A 46 -1.28 13.35 3.19
C SER A 46 -1.98 12.48 4.22
N HIS A 47 -1.37 12.27 5.38
CA HIS A 47 -2.07 11.63 6.49
C HIS A 47 -3.35 12.41 6.91
N ARG A 48 -3.50 13.68 6.48
CA ARG A 48 -4.73 14.48 6.62
C ARG A 48 -5.82 14.11 5.62
N ASP A 49 -5.45 13.48 4.51
CA ASP A 49 -6.34 13.10 3.41
C ASP A 49 -6.81 11.65 3.54
N VAL A 50 -6.38 10.93 4.58
CA VAL A 50 -6.78 9.54 4.83
C VAL A 50 -7.70 9.43 6.04
N THR A 51 -8.60 8.45 5.98
CA THR A 51 -9.43 8.04 7.13
C THR A 51 -9.11 6.58 7.44
N VAL A 52 -8.77 6.29 8.69
CA VAL A 52 -8.48 4.94 9.16
C VAL A 52 -9.80 4.27 9.52
N VAL A 53 -10.11 3.15 8.88
CA VAL A 53 -11.28 2.32 9.25
C VAL A 53 -10.77 1.13 10.06
N VAL A 54 -11.32 0.95 11.25
CA VAL A 54 -10.96 -0.14 12.18
C VAL A 54 -12.19 -1.01 12.41
N PRO A 55 -12.26 -2.21 11.80
CA PRO A 55 -13.22 -3.21 12.23
C PRO A 55 -12.81 -3.75 13.60
N VAL A 56 -13.76 -3.84 14.53
CA VAL A 56 -13.54 -4.38 15.88
C VAL A 56 -14.61 -5.40 16.20
N ARG A 57 -14.20 -6.50 16.85
CA ARG A 57 -15.09 -7.47 17.45
C ARG A 57 -14.52 -7.92 18.78
N ASP A 58 -15.26 -7.71 19.86
CA ASP A 58 -14.95 -8.16 21.23
C ASP A 58 -13.53 -7.79 21.73
N ASN A 59 -12.95 -6.68 21.27
CA ASN A 59 -11.58 -6.27 21.61
C ASN A 59 -11.47 -4.80 22.05
N PRO A 60 -12.10 -4.41 23.18
CA PRO A 60 -12.09 -3.02 23.65
C PRO A 60 -10.69 -2.53 24.05
N THR A 61 -9.86 -3.39 24.66
CA THR A 61 -8.52 -3.01 25.11
C THR A 61 -7.57 -2.75 23.93
N GLY A 62 -7.62 -3.60 22.91
CA GLY A 62 -6.86 -3.42 21.67
C GLY A 62 -7.29 -2.16 20.91
N LEU A 63 -8.60 -1.90 20.85
CA LEU A 63 -9.16 -0.70 20.24
C LEU A 63 -8.66 0.57 20.92
N VAL A 64 -8.73 0.65 22.26
CA VAL A 64 -8.24 1.79 23.04
C VAL A 64 -6.75 2.05 22.77
N ARG A 65 -5.94 0.99 22.77
CA ARG A 65 -4.51 1.09 22.48
C ARG A 65 -4.25 1.62 21.06
N LEU A 66 -4.98 1.13 20.07
CA LEU A 66 -4.86 1.55 18.68
C LEU A 66 -5.25 3.01 18.49
N VAL A 67 -6.43 3.42 18.98
CA VAL A 67 -6.93 4.79 18.84
C VAL A 67 -5.97 5.80 19.47
N SER A 68 -5.38 5.45 20.62
CA SER A 68 -4.37 6.27 21.30
C SER A 68 -3.10 6.50 20.47
N ALA A 69 -2.77 5.56 19.57
CA ALA A 69 -1.62 5.65 18.67
C ALA A 69 -1.94 6.43 17.38
N LEU A 70 -3.22 6.50 16.97
CA LEU A 70 -3.68 7.17 15.73
C LEU A 70 -4.00 8.66 15.91
N ARG A 71 -3.42 9.32 16.91
CA ARG A 71 -3.71 10.73 17.23
C ARG A 71 -3.48 11.64 16.01
N GLY A 72 -4.45 12.50 15.73
CA GLY A 72 -4.40 13.46 14.61
C GLY A 72 -4.89 12.92 13.26
N LEU A 73 -5.34 11.65 13.20
CA LEU A 73 -5.96 11.05 12.02
C LEU A 73 -7.48 11.02 12.18
N LYS A 74 -8.21 11.03 11.06
CA LYS A 74 -9.64 10.70 11.04
C LYS A 74 -9.77 9.19 11.23
N VAL A 75 -10.58 8.76 12.20
CA VAL A 75 -10.77 7.33 12.51
C VAL A 75 -12.26 7.01 12.53
N VAL A 76 -12.65 5.94 11.83
CA VAL A 76 -13.99 5.35 11.86
C VAL A 76 -13.85 3.95 12.45
N ILE A 77 -14.60 3.68 13.52
CA ILE A 77 -14.64 2.38 14.17
C ILE A 77 -15.91 1.69 13.69
N VAL A 78 -15.77 0.48 13.19
CA VAL A 78 -16.89 -0.35 12.74
C VAL A 78 -16.97 -1.52 13.71
N ASP A 79 -17.99 -1.52 14.57
CA ASP A 79 -18.30 -2.71 15.36
C ASP A 79 -18.82 -3.81 14.42
N ASP A 80 -18.09 -4.91 14.37
CA ASP A 80 -18.36 -6.06 13.52
C ASP A 80 -19.03 -7.18 14.34
N GLY A 81 -20.08 -6.80 15.07
CA GLY A 81 -20.90 -7.71 15.86
C GLY A 81 -20.23 -8.15 17.16
N SER A 82 -19.75 -7.21 17.96
CA SER A 82 -19.33 -7.51 19.33
C SER A 82 -20.52 -7.94 20.17
N THR A 83 -20.25 -8.80 21.16
CA THR A 83 -21.25 -9.24 22.15
C THR A 83 -21.74 -8.06 22.99
N ILE A 84 -20.85 -7.10 23.26
CA ILE A 84 -21.14 -5.82 23.91
C ILE A 84 -20.55 -4.72 23.01
N PRO A 85 -21.39 -3.95 22.29
CA PRO A 85 -20.95 -2.85 21.43
C PRO A 85 -20.39 -1.65 22.20
#